data_AF-A0QUV1-F1
#
_entry.id   AF-A0QUV1-F1
#
_cell.length_a   1.000
_cell.length_b   1.000
_cell.length_c   1.000
_cell.angle_alpha   90.00
_cell.angle_beta   90.00
_cell.angle_gamma   90.00
#
_symmetry.space_group_name_H-M   'P 1'
#
loop_
_entity.id
_entity.type
_entity.pdbx_description
1 polymer ?
#
loop_
_entity_poly.entity_id
_entity_poly.type
_entity_poly.pdbx_seq_one_letter_code
_entity_poly.pdbx_strand_id
1 'polypeptide(L)'
;MQRTHTAPRGLPHAGELPRRPRVVVVGAGIAGLAAATGMAERGVEVTVIERENYLGGRVGGWSEQHDGAEYAMNRGFHAFFRQYYNLRALLARVDPQLRMLTPVEDYPLIDGEGRRESFRRLPHTPPWNALWFALRSPTFRLRDLMRLDAKAAAPLAAVSVPGIYDRLDHIDAETFLKDINFPPAARHLAFEVFSRSFFADPSNLSAAELATMFHIYFLGSSEGLVFDVPTSNYDTALWEPLRRYLHEHGVRFHLGASVTRIDPVTTSPDAFAVHTDSGERLDADAVVLAADIAGLQRIVASSPGLGDDRWRARVQGLRTAPPFAVHRLWLDRPVTADRPAFMGTAGHKPLDNISVLERYERQSAQWARDNGGSAVELHAYALDTAESGPGALAQLHRLYPETATAEPVFERVLVRDDCPLFAPGSHADRPGVVTGVPGLVLAGDGIRLDLPAALMERAATTGWAAANVLLNRWGVAGHALRSVPTAGRFAPLRWLATREERRAS
;
A
#
# COMPACT_ATOMS: atom_id res chain seq x y z
N MET A 1 -15.71 13.78 5.44
CA MET A 1 -16.89 12.89 5.51
C MET A 1 -16.57 11.62 4.72
N GLN A 2 -16.51 10.49 5.40
CA GLN A 2 -16.30 9.16 4.83
C GLN A 2 -17.62 8.62 4.24
N ARG A 3 -17.56 7.72 3.27
CA ARG A 3 -18.70 6.98 2.72
C ARG A 3 -18.67 5.54 3.22
N THR A 4 -19.79 5.06 3.75
CA THR A 4 -19.97 3.66 4.14
C THR A 4 -20.69 2.91 3.02
N HIS A 5 -20.14 1.76 2.63
CA HIS A 5 -20.73 0.85 1.67
C HIS A 5 -21.34 -0.33 2.44
N THR A 6 -22.62 -0.60 2.18
CA THR A 6 -23.38 -1.60 2.92
C THR A 6 -22.83 -3.00 2.68
N ALA A 7 -22.70 -3.76 3.77
CA ALA A 7 -22.31 -5.16 3.69
C ALA A 7 -23.46 -6.04 3.18
N PRO A 8 -23.15 -7.24 2.66
CA PRO A 8 -24.11 -8.31 2.50
C PRO A 8 -24.91 -8.56 3.78
N ARG A 9 -26.22 -8.79 3.65
CA ARG A 9 -27.09 -9.22 4.75
C ARG A 9 -27.18 -10.74 4.74
N GLY A 10 -27.42 -11.33 5.91
CA GLY A 10 -27.50 -12.78 6.04
C GLY A 10 -27.53 -13.22 7.50
N LEU A 11 -27.34 -14.51 7.72
CA LEU A 11 -27.14 -15.09 9.04
C LEU A 11 -25.96 -14.40 9.73
N PRO A 12 -26.02 -14.13 11.04
CA PRO A 12 -24.95 -13.43 11.73
C PRO A 12 -23.66 -14.25 11.77
N HIS A 13 -23.76 -15.60 11.73
CA HIS A 13 -22.64 -16.51 11.90
C HIS A 13 -22.80 -17.80 11.07
N ALA A 14 -21.71 -18.29 10.47
CA ALA A 14 -21.66 -19.50 9.64
C ALA A 14 -21.87 -20.80 10.44
N GLY A 15 -21.83 -20.73 11.77
CA GLY A 15 -22.21 -21.84 12.64
C GLY A 15 -23.70 -22.22 12.57
N GLU A 16 -24.53 -21.37 11.98
CA GLU A 16 -25.96 -21.66 11.71
C GLU A 16 -26.17 -22.40 10.36
N LEU A 17 -25.12 -22.56 9.56
CA LEU A 17 -25.18 -23.32 8.32
C LEU A 17 -25.12 -24.83 8.61
N PRO A 18 -25.69 -25.69 7.73
CA PRO A 18 -25.62 -27.14 7.88
C PRO A 18 -24.19 -27.69 7.98
N ARG A 19 -23.25 -27.00 7.33
CA ARG A 19 -21.82 -27.28 7.38
C ARG A 19 -21.07 -25.97 7.39
N ARG A 20 -20.06 -25.87 8.28
CA ARG A 20 -19.16 -24.71 8.29
C ARG A 20 -18.31 -24.71 7.02
N PRO A 21 -18.28 -23.60 6.27
CA PRO A 21 -17.39 -23.47 5.13
C PRO A 21 -15.93 -23.44 5.57
N ARG A 22 -15.06 -24.05 4.76
CA ARG A 22 -13.61 -24.09 4.93
C ARG A 22 -12.96 -23.26 3.83
N VAL A 23 -12.10 -22.33 4.20
CA VAL A 23 -11.43 -21.43 3.27
C VAL A 23 -9.93 -21.48 3.45
N VAL A 24 -9.22 -21.60 2.34
CA VAL A 24 -7.77 -21.39 2.30
C VAL A 24 -7.48 -19.99 1.79
N VAL A 25 -6.71 -19.23 2.56
CA VAL A 25 -6.21 -17.90 2.17
C VAL A 25 -4.73 -18.06 1.83
N VAL A 26 -4.38 -17.72 0.59
CA VAL A 26 -3.00 -17.81 0.08
C VAL A 26 -2.33 -16.46 0.20
N GLY A 27 -1.39 -16.33 1.13
CA GLY A 27 -0.68 -15.11 1.49
C GLY A 27 -1.25 -14.45 2.74
N ALA A 28 -0.36 -14.10 3.67
CA ALA A 28 -0.65 -13.41 4.93
C ALA A 28 -0.15 -11.95 4.93
N GLY A 29 -0.16 -11.31 3.75
CA GLY A 29 -0.13 -9.86 3.65
C GLY A 29 -1.42 -9.21 4.16
N ILE A 30 -1.48 -7.87 4.16
CA ILE A 30 -2.66 -7.11 4.61
C ILE A 30 -3.97 -7.62 4.00
N ALA A 31 -3.98 -7.92 2.70
CA ALA A 31 -5.17 -8.38 1.98
C ALA A 31 -5.65 -9.75 2.48
N GLY A 32 -4.74 -10.70 2.65
CA GLY A 32 -5.06 -12.03 3.17
C GLY A 32 -5.49 -11.98 4.64
N LEU A 33 -4.82 -11.19 5.47
CA LEU A 33 -5.18 -11.00 6.88
C LEU A 33 -6.55 -10.33 7.04
N ALA A 34 -6.88 -9.34 6.21
CA ALA A 34 -8.21 -8.73 6.19
C ALA A 34 -9.29 -9.73 5.77
N ALA A 35 -9.04 -10.53 4.72
CA ALA A 35 -9.97 -11.55 4.27
C ALA A 35 -10.19 -12.64 5.35
N ALA A 36 -9.11 -13.14 5.93
CA ALA A 36 -9.13 -14.13 7.01
C ALA A 36 -9.91 -13.60 8.22
N THR A 37 -9.65 -12.36 8.63
CA THR A 37 -10.38 -11.70 9.73
C THR A 37 -11.87 -11.62 9.43
N GLY A 38 -12.24 -11.11 8.25
CA GLY A 38 -13.64 -10.95 7.88
C GLY A 38 -14.43 -12.26 7.87
N MET A 39 -13.80 -13.36 7.45
CA MET A 39 -14.43 -14.68 7.43
C MET A 39 -14.44 -15.35 8.81
N ALA A 40 -13.34 -15.28 9.56
CA ALA A 40 -13.19 -15.90 10.87
C ALA A 40 -14.11 -15.26 11.93
N GLU A 41 -14.28 -13.93 11.92
CA GLU A 41 -15.25 -13.22 12.77
C GLU A 41 -16.70 -13.69 12.52
N ARG A 42 -16.97 -14.34 11.39
CA ARG A 42 -18.27 -14.93 11.03
C ARG A 42 -18.31 -16.45 11.16
N GLY A 43 -17.31 -17.07 11.77
CA GLY A 43 -17.32 -18.51 12.07
C GLY A 43 -16.97 -19.44 10.92
N VAL A 44 -16.43 -18.89 9.82
CA VAL A 44 -15.85 -19.69 8.73
C VAL A 44 -14.54 -20.32 9.23
N GLU A 45 -14.28 -21.57 8.87
CA GLU A 45 -13.00 -22.23 9.17
C GLU A 45 -11.94 -21.73 8.18
N VAL A 46 -10.92 -21.03 8.67
CA VAL A 46 -9.90 -20.39 7.82
C VAL A 46 -8.53 -20.99 8.09
N THR A 47 -7.85 -21.38 7.02
CA THR A 47 -6.42 -21.68 7.02
C THR A 47 -5.68 -20.66 6.16
N VAL A 48 -4.68 -20.00 6.72
CA VAL A 48 -3.81 -19.06 6.02
C VAL A 48 -2.47 -19.73 5.73
N ILE A 49 -2.03 -19.72 4.47
CA ILE A 49 -0.75 -20.27 4.03
C ILE A 49 0.13 -19.11 3.58
N GLU A 50 1.31 -18.95 4.18
CA GLU A 50 2.27 -17.88 3.91
C GLU A 50 3.65 -18.46 3.64
N ARG A 51 4.27 -17.98 2.55
CA ARG A 51 5.59 -18.42 2.11
C ARG A 51 6.67 -18.02 3.10
N GLU A 52 6.58 -16.81 3.64
CA GLU A 52 7.56 -16.28 4.58
C GLU A 52 7.34 -16.84 5.99
N ASN A 53 8.37 -16.75 6.84
CA ASN A 53 8.27 -17.10 8.27
C ASN A 53 7.67 -15.97 9.13
N TYR A 54 7.15 -14.91 8.50
CA TYR A 54 6.56 -13.74 9.15
C TYR A 54 5.29 -13.30 8.41
N LEU A 55 4.48 -12.47 9.08
CA LEU A 55 3.23 -11.93 8.54
C LEU A 55 3.40 -10.51 7.99
N GLY A 56 2.43 -10.03 7.21
CA GLY A 56 2.36 -8.65 6.73
C GLY A 56 2.87 -8.44 5.30
N GLY A 57 3.56 -9.43 4.74
CA GLY A 57 4.02 -9.42 3.34
C GLY A 57 4.89 -8.21 3.02
N ARG A 58 4.39 -7.31 2.16
CA ARG A 58 5.10 -6.06 1.81
C ARG A 58 5.23 -5.06 2.98
N VAL A 59 4.46 -5.25 4.05
CA VAL A 59 4.57 -4.50 5.30
C VAL A 59 5.10 -5.42 6.41
N GLY A 60 5.97 -6.37 6.06
CA GLY A 60 6.55 -7.33 7.00
C GLY A 60 7.56 -6.70 7.95
N GLY A 61 7.63 -7.26 9.15
CA GLY A 61 8.69 -7.03 10.13
C GLY A 61 9.21 -8.37 10.65
N TRP A 62 10.49 -8.42 10.99
CA TRP A 62 11.19 -9.55 11.58
C TRP A 62 12.39 -9.06 12.40
N SER A 63 13.09 -9.98 13.05
CA SER A 63 14.37 -9.71 13.68
C SER A 63 15.48 -10.46 12.96
N GLU A 64 16.63 -9.84 12.78
CA GLU A 64 17.85 -10.50 12.33
C GLU A 64 18.81 -10.70 13.50
N GLN A 65 19.50 -11.84 13.53
CA GLN A 65 20.51 -12.16 14.53
C GLN A 65 21.90 -11.97 13.92
N HIS A 66 22.75 -11.17 14.54
CA HIS A 66 24.12 -10.92 14.09
C HIS A 66 25.03 -10.67 15.29
N ASP A 67 26.16 -11.38 15.36
CA ASP A 67 27.16 -11.29 16.44
C ASP A 67 26.57 -11.37 17.86
N GLY A 68 25.55 -12.22 18.04
CA GLY A 68 24.88 -12.42 19.33
C GLY A 68 23.91 -11.30 19.74
N ALA A 69 23.70 -10.30 18.88
CA ALA A 69 22.72 -9.24 19.05
C ALA A 69 21.54 -9.39 18.08
N GLU A 70 20.39 -8.88 18.50
CA GLU A 70 19.16 -8.86 17.71
C GLU A 70 18.93 -7.47 17.11
N TYR A 71 18.64 -7.43 15.81
CA TYR A 71 18.40 -6.23 15.03
C TYR A 71 16.98 -6.26 14.45
N ALA A 72 16.14 -5.32 14.90
CA ALA A 72 14.77 -5.20 14.40
C ALA A 72 14.76 -4.74 12.94
N MET A 73 14.12 -5.51 12.07
CA MET A 73 14.04 -5.24 10.64
C MET A 73 12.58 -5.08 10.21
N ASN A 74 12.33 -4.06 9.39
CA ASN A 74 11.11 -3.98 8.59
C ASN A 74 11.50 -4.05 7.12
N ARG A 75 10.55 -4.42 6.27
CA ARG A 75 10.79 -4.41 4.83
C ARG A 75 11.08 -3.02 4.26
N GLY A 76 10.68 -1.97 4.98
CA GLY A 76 10.97 -0.57 4.71
C GLY A 76 9.93 0.34 5.37
N PHE A 77 10.16 1.64 5.28
CA PHE A 77 9.26 2.67 5.78
C PHE A 77 7.85 2.61 5.15
N HIS A 78 6.82 2.58 5.99
CA HIS A 78 5.41 2.64 5.60
C HIS A 78 4.64 3.69 6.41
N ALA A 79 4.02 4.63 5.69
CA ALA A 79 3.16 5.66 6.25
C ALA A 79 1.70 5.17 6.37
N PHE A 80 1.12 5.23 7.58
CA PHE A 80 -0.27 4.86 7.85
C PHE A 80 -1.16 6.10 7.85
N PHE A 81 -1.77 6.39 6.72
CA PHE A 81 -2.67 7.54 6.60
C PHE A 81 -3.99 7.33 7.35
N ARG A 82 -4.58 8.42 7.84
CA ARG A 82 -5.81 8.38 8.66
C ARG A 82 -7.06 7.94 7.87
N GLN A 83 -7.06 8.20 6.57
CA GLN A 83 -8.10 7.74 5.64
C GLN A 83 -7.97 6.27 5.21
N TYR A 84 -7.01 5.51 5.75
CA TYR A 84 -6.94 4.06 5.58
C TYR A 84 -8.00 3.38 6.44
N TYR A 85 -9.27 3.64 6.16
CA TYR A 85 -10.40 3.30 7.01
C TYR A 85 -10.53 1.79 7.21
N ASN A 86 -10.34 0.99 6.16
CA ASN A 86 -10.50 -0.46 6.24
C ASN A 86 -9.27 -1.14 6.86
N LEU A 87 -8.06 -0.65 6.59
CA LEU A 87 -6.86 -1.13 7.28
C LEU A 87 -6.87 -0.77 8.76
N ARG A 88 -7.26 0.46 9.11
CA ARG A 88 -7.40 0.87 10.52
C ARG A 88 -8.52 0.12 11.22
N ALA A 89 -9.61 -0.21 10.52
CA ALA A 89 -10.65 -1.08 11.07
C ALA A 89 -10.12 -2.49 11.40
N LEU A 90 -9.23 -3.04 10.57
CA LEU A 90 -8.52 -4.29 10.85
C LEU A 90 -7.63 -4.15 12.09
N LEU A 91 -6.75 -3.16 12.13
CA LEU A 91 -5.83 -2.94 13.26
C LEU A 91 -6.57 -2.62 14.57
N ALA A 92 -7.76 -2.03 14.50
CA ALA A 92 -8.58 -1.76 15.67
C ALA A 92 -9.09 -3.02 16.39
N ARG A 93 -8.99 -4.21 15.78
CA ARG A 93 -9.30 -5.49 16.46
C ARG A 93 -8.30 -5.78 17.58
N VAL A 94 -7.05 -5.39 17.40
CA VAL A 94 -5.96 -5.68 18.36
C VAL A 94 -5.69 -4.51 19.29
N ASP A 95 -5.95 -3.28 18.84
CA ASP A 95 -5.94 -2.10 19.70
C ASP A 95 -7.00 -1.10 19.22
N PRO A 96 -8.18 -1.03 19.86
CA PRO A 96 -9.26 -0.15 19.45
C PRO A 96 -8.90 1.33 19.40
N GLN A 97 -7.87 1.75 20.16
CA GLN A 97 -7.38 3.13 20.20
C GLN A 97 -6.23 3.38 19.21
N LEU A 98 -5.74 2.35 18.52
CA LEU A 98 -4.60 2.41 17.60
C LEU A 98 -3.34 3.05 18.22
N ARG A 99 -3.06 2.80 19.50
CA ARG A 99 -1.90 3.38 20.22
C ARG A 99 -0.56 2.90 19.71
N MET A 100 -0.56 1.81 18.93
CA MET A 100 0.62 1.36 18.21
C MET A 100 1.03 2.30 17.06
N LEU A 101 0.19 3.28 16.69
CA LEU A 101 0.48 4.28 15.67
C LEU A 101 0.67 5.65 16.33
N THR A 102 1.77 6.33 15.98
CA THR A 102 2.06 7.70 16.46
C THR A 102 2.16 8.66 15.28
N PRO A 103 1.63 9.89 15.37
CA PRO A 103 1.74 10.87 14.30
C PRO A 103 3.20 11.28 14.07
N VAL A 104 3.58 11.44 12.81
CA VAL A 104 4.82 12.13 12.44
C VAL A 104 4.49 13.61 12.26
N GLU A 105 5.00 14.47 13.16
CA GLU A 105 4.64 15.90 13.18
C GLU A 105 5.08 16.67 11.92
N ASP A 106 6.20 16.26 11.31
CA ASP A 106 6.72 16.84 10.09
C ASP A 106 7.57 15.82 9.32
N TYR A 107 7.55 15.91 8.00
CA TYR A 107 8.29 15.05 7.08
C TYR A 107 8.86 15.92 5.95
N PRO A 108 9.95 16.65 6.21
CA PRO A 108 10.44 17.63 5.26
C PRO A 108 10.93 16.99 3.96
N LEU A 109 10.81 17.75 2.87
CA LEU A 109 11.40 17.44 1.57
C LEU A 109 12.57 18.38 1.33
N ILE A 110 13.72 17.84 0.97
CA ILE A 110 14.89 18.60 0.56
C ILE A 110 15.15 18.31 -0.91
N ASP A 111 15.18 19.34 -1.74
CA ASP A 111 15.52 19.17 -3.16
C ASP A 111 17.03 19.29 -3.44
N GLY A 112 17.45 19.02 -4.69
CA GLY A 112 18.84 19.11 -5.13
C GLY A 112 19.46 20.51 -5.05
N GLU A 113 18.65 21.56 -4.94
CA GLU A 113 19.08 22.94 -4.72
C GLU A 113 19.15 23.31 -3.22
N GLY A 114 18.82 22.37 -2.33
CA GLY A 114 18.81 22.56 -0.88
C GLY A 114 17.56 23.26 -0.35
N ARG A 115 16.53 23.49 -1.18
CA ARG A 115 15.26 24.06 -0.74
C ARG A 115 14.54 23.05 0.15
N ARG A 116 14.05 23.51 1.30
CA ARG A 116 13.34 22.68 2.27
C ARG A 116 11.85 23.00 2.24
N GLU A 117 11.02 22.00 1.99
CA GLU A 117 9.58 22.08 2.18
C GLU A 117 9.17 21.32 3.43
N SER A 118 8.29 21.91 4.23
CA SER A 118 7.75 21.31 5.45
C SER A 118 6.23 21.22 5.31
N PHE A 119 5.67 20.12 5.80
CA PHE A 119 4.22 19.89 5.81
C PHE A 119 3.61 20.25 7.17
N ARG A 120 4.40 20.85 8.07
CA ARG A 120 3.97 21.22 9.42
C ARG A 120 2.91 22.33 9.40
N ARG A 121 1.83 22.11 10.15
CA ARG A 121 0.72 23.07 10.39
C ARG A 121 -0.08 23.46 9.14
N LEU A 122 -0.24 22.56 8.17
CA LEU A 122 -1.19 22.78 7.09
C LEU A 122 -2.64 22.72 7.63
N PRO A 123 -3.56 23.60 7.18
CA PRO A 123 -4.97 23.51 7.53
C PRO A 123 -5.50 22.12 7.18
N HIS A 124 -6.28 21.50 8.06
CA HIS A 124 -6.82 20.16 7.80
C HIS A 124 -7.99 20.19 6.81
N THR A 125 -8.56 21.33 6.44
CA THR A 125 -9.81 21.38 5.65
C THR A 125 -9.55 21.52 4.15
N PRO A 126 -9.93 20.56 3.29
CA PRO A 126 -9.90 20.73 1.84
C PRO A 126 -10.96 21.73 1.38
N PRO A 127 -10.68 22.55 0.35
CA PRO A 127 -9.45 22.64 -0.44
C PRO A 127 -8.36 23.54 0.18
N TRP A 128 -8.60 24.12 1.36
CA TRP A 128 -7.72 25.14 1.95
C TRP A 128 -6.36 24.56 2.36
N ASN A 129 -6.30 23.26 2.65
CA ASN A 129 -5.04 22.52 2.83
C ASN A 129 -4.10 22.69 1.62
N ALA A 130 -4.58 22.44 0.41
CA ALA A 130 -3.82 22.49 -0.83
C ALA A 130 -3.52 23.93 -1.23
N LEU A 131 -4.47 24.85 -1.04
CA LEU A 131 -4.26 26.27 -1.33
C LEU A 131 -3.21 26.87 -0.39
N TRP A 132 -3.26 26.56 0.90
CA TRP A 132 -2.31 27.09 1.87
C TRP A 132 -0.92 26.45 1.74
N PHE A 133 -0.86 25.18 1.35
CA PHE A 133 0.39 24.55 0.91
C PHE A 133 0.99 25.28 -0.30
N ALA A 134 0.20 25.52 -1.35
CA ALA A 134 0.65 26.25 -2.54
C ALA A 134 1.08 27.70 -2.20
N LEU A 135 0.41 28.37 -1.28
CA LEU A 135 0.78 29.73 -0.87
C LEU A 135 2.05 29.79 -0.01
N ARG A 136 2.32 28.75 0.79
CA ARG A 136 3.46 28.69 1.72
C ARG A 136 4.69 28.03 1.10
N SER A 137 4.51 27.23 0.06
CA SER A 137 5.61 26.55 -0.61
C SER A 137 6.45 27.55 -1.43
N PRO A 138 7.77 27.55 -1.27
CA PRO A 138 8.68 28.36 -2.11
C PRO A 138 8.68 27.90 -3.59
N THR A 139 8.12 26.72 -3.86
CA THR A 139 8.04 26.08 -5.18
C THR A 139 6.85 26.58 -6.01
N PHE A 140 5.81 27.11 -5.36
CA PHE A 140 4.60 27.61 -6.03
C PHE A 140 4.55 29.15 -5.98
N ARG A 141 5.11 29.83 -6.99
CA ARG A 141 4.94 31.29 -7.10
C ARG A 141 3.56 31.60 -7.66
N LEU A 142 2.89 32.63 -7.13
CA LEU A 142 1.53 33.03 -7.52
C LEU A 142 1.37 33.26 -9.04
N ARG A 143 2.41 33.79 -9.69
CA ARG A 143 2.47 34.00 -11.15
C ARG A 143 2.45 32.69 -11.97
N ASP A 144 2.94 31.61 -11.39
CA ASP A 144 3.05 30.31 -12.04
C ASP A 144 1.75 29.52 -11.88
N LEU A 145 0.96 29.77 -10.81
CA LEU A 145 -0.41 29.29 -10.65
C LEU A 145 -1.38 29.89 -11.69
N MET A 146 -1.16 31.13 -12.12
CA MET A 146 -1.98 31.78 -13.16
C MET A 146 -1.78 31.19 -14.57
N ARG A 147 -0.74 30.37 -14.76
CA ARG A 147 -0.43 29.71 -16.04
C ARG A 147 -0.99 28.28 -16.14
N LEU A 148 -1.63 27.79 -15.08
CA LEU A 148 -2.25 26.47 -15.07
C LEU A 148 -3.39 26.44 -16.08
N ASP A 149 -3.43 25.38 -16.90
CA ASP A 149 -4.56 25.13 -17.78
C ASP A 149 -5.71 24.53 -16.94
N ALA A 150 -6.71 25.38 -16.65
CA ALA A 150 -7.85 25.00 -15.83
C ALA A 150 -8.68 23.85 -16.45
N LYS A 151 -8.71 23.75 -17.79
CA LYS A 151 -9.44 22.71 -18.51
C LYS A 151 -8.71 21.37 -18.41
N ALA A 152 -7.39 21.37 -18.59
CA ALA A 152 -6.58 20.18 -18.39
C ALA A 152 -6.56 19.73 -16.91
N ALA A 153 -6.69 20.66 -15.95
CA ALA A 153 -6.76 20.35 -14.52
C ALA A 153 -8.16 19.91 -14.05
N ALA A 154 -9.21 20.15 -14.84
CA ALA A 154 -10.60 19.84 -14.47
C ALA A 154 -10.84 18.39 -14.00
N PRO A 155 -10.20 17.36 -14.59
CA PRO A 155 -10.32 15.98 -14.12
C PRO A 155 -9.82 15.77 -12.68
N LEU A 156 -8.83 16.54 -12.20
CA LEU A 156 -8.35 16.47 -10.82
C LEU A 156 -9.40 17.01 -9.83
N ALA A 157 -10.18 18.01 -10.21
CA ALA A 157 -11.21 18.61 -9.36
C ALA A 157 -12.53 17.79 -9.35
N ALA A 158 -12.78 17.05 -10.42
CA ALA A 158 -14.00 16.27 -10.65
C ALA A 158 -13.71 14.77 -10.80
N VAL A 159 -12.81 14.24 -9.96
CA VAL A 159 -12.55 12.79 -9.89
C VAL A 159 -13.83 12.06 -9.54
N SER A 160 -14.13 10.99 -10.27
CA SER A 160 -15.17 10.02 -9.96
C SER A 160 -14.58 8.62 -10.15
N VAL A 161 -14.73 7.73 -9.18
CA VAL A 161 -14.27 6.35 -9.30
C VAL A 161 -15.49 5.45 -9.56
N PRO A 162 -15.48 4.60 -10.60
CA PRO A 162 -14.36 4.32 -11.53
C PRO A 162 -14.23 5.25 -12.75
N GLY A 163 -15.17 6.17 -13.01
CA GLY A 163 -15.23 6.94 -14.28
C GLY A 163 -14.00 7.80 -14.65
N ILE A 164 -13.09 8.08 -13.73
CA ILE A 164 -11.80 8.72 -14.00
C ILE A 164 -10.87 7.81 -14.81
N TYR A 165 -10.97 6.49 -14.63
CA TYR A 165 -10.17 5.52 -15.36
C TYR A 165 -10.59 5.45 -16.83
N ASP A 166 -11.88 5.56 -17.14
CA ASP A 166 -12.35 5.64 -18.53
C ASP A 166 -11.80 6.89 -19.24
N ARG A 167 -11.58 7.98 -18.51
CA ARG A 167 -11.11 9.26 -19.05
C ARG A 167 -9.60 9.38 -19.20
N LEU A 168 -8.84 8.88 -18.23
CA LEU A 168 -7.41 9.19 -18.11
C LEU A 168 -6.51 7.96 -18.11
N ASP A 169 -7.03 6.74 -18.03
CA ASP A 169 -6.16 5.58 -17.81
C ASP A 169 -5.20 5.34 -18.97
N HIS A 170 -5.58 5.71 -20.20
CA HIS A 170 -4.75 5.58 -21.41
C HIS A 170 -3.63 6.62 -21.53
N ILE A 171 -3.55 7.60 -20.62
CA ILE A 171 -2.55 8.67 -20.60
C ILE A 171 -1.58 8.39 -19.44
N ASP A 172 -0.29 8.63 -19.65
CA ASP A 172 0.68 8.57 -18.56
C ASP A 172 0.65 9.84 -17.70
N ALA A 173 1.07 9.69 -16.43
CA ALA A 173 1.03 10.75 -15.43
C ALA A 173 1.95 11.93 -15.80
N GLU A 174 3.05 11.68 -16.51
CA GLU A 174 3.96 12.74 -16.95
C GLU A 174 3.31 13.64 -18.00
N THR A 175 2.75 13.04 -19.05
CA THR A 175 2.02 13.73 -20.12
C THR A 175 0.87 14.53 -19.53
N PHE A 176 0.06 13.93 -18.66
CA PHE A 176 -1.07 14.63 -18.03
C PHE A 176 -0.65 15.84 -17.20
N LEU A 177 0.42 15.74 -16.40
CA LEU A 177 0.92 16.88 -15.61
C LEU A 177 1.62 17.95 -16.46
N LYS A 178 2.19 17.58 -17.62
CA LYS A 178 2.68 18.54 -18.63
C LYS A 178 1.51 19.31 -19.26
N ASP A 179 0.41 18.64 -19.60
CA ASP A 179 -0.76 19.25 -20.22
C ASP A 179 -1.48 20.25 -19.29
N ILE A 180 -1.47 20.01 -17.98
CA ILE A 180 -1.95 20.99 -16.98
C ILE A 180 -1.08 22.25 -16.92
N ASN A 181 0.10 22.22 -17.54
CA ASN A 181 1.11 23.29 -17.51
C ASN A 181 1.57 23.61 -16.08
N PHE A 182 1.75 22.58 -15.24
CA PHE A 182 2.32 22.78 -13.92
C PHE A 182 3.76 23.35 -14.02
N PRO A 183 4.16 24.25 -13.10
CA PRO A 183 5.51 24.80 -13.10
C PRO A 183 6.57 23.68 -12.95
N PRO A 184 7.74 23.76 -13.60
CA PRO A 184 8.75 22.70 -13.56
C PRO A 184 9.10 22.21 -12.15
N ALA A 185 9.23 23.13 -11.19
CA ALA A 185 9.54 22.79 -9.80
C ALA A 185 8.37 22.11 -9.07
N ALA A 186 7.13 22.55 -9.31
CA ALA A 186 5.92 21.92 -8.75
C ALA A 186 5.64 20.55 -9.38
N ARG A 187 5.92 20.40 -10.68
CA ARG A 187 5.91 19.10 -11.37
C ARG A 187 6.92 18.16 -10.74
N HIS A 188 8.16 18.60 -10.56
CA HIS A 188 9.20 17.77 -9.96
C HIS A 188 8.81 17.31 -8.56
N LEU A 189 8.35 18.23 -7.70
CA LEU A 189 7.84 17.91 -6.36
C LEU A 189 6.66 16.92 -6.40
N ALA A 190 5.65 17.16 -7.23
CA ALA A 190 4.49 16.28 -7.36
C ALA A 190 4.90 14.91 -7.88
N PHE A 191 5.63 14.86 -8.99
CA PHE A 191 6.17 13.65 -9.60
C PHE A 191 6.99 12.84 -8.61
N GLU A 192 7.79 13.48 -7.75
CA GLU A 192 8.60 12.81 -6.75
C GLU A 192 7.76 12.24 -5.60
N VAL A 193 6.80 12.99 -5.05
CA VAL A 193 5.89 12.45 -4.02
C VAL A 193 5.09 11.25 -4.57
N PHE A 194 4.73 11.28 -5.85
CA PHE A 194 3.96 10.20 -6.49
C PHE A 194 4.82 9.01 -6.96
N SER A 195 6.00 9.24 -7.54
CA SER A 195 6.92 8.16 -7.95
C SER A 195 7.37 7.33 -6.76
N ARG A 196 7.62 7.97 -5.61
CA ARG A 196 7.94 7.31 -4.33
C ARG A 196 6.80 6.42 -3.82
N SER A 197 5.55 6.80 -4.11
CA SER A 197 4.38 6.05 -3.64
C SER A 197 4.11 4.80 -4.48
N PHE A 198 4.53 4.78 -5.75
CA PHE A 198 4.28 3.67 -6.68
C PHE A 198 5.53 2.95 -7.20
N PHE A 199 6.72 3.37 -6.76
CA PHE A 199 7.99 2.78 -7.16
C PHE A 199 8.25 2.82 -8.68
N ALA A 200 7.57 3.72 -9.40
CA ALA A 200 7.61 3.80 -10.85
C ALA A 200 7.78 5.24 -11.32
N ASP A 201 8.47 5.40 -12.46
CA ASP A 201 8.57 6.69 -13.14
C ASP A 201 7.18 7.18 -13.60
N PRO A 202 6.87 8.48 -13.50
CA PRO A 202 5.57 9.02 -13.93
C PRO A 202 5.20 8.71 -15.38
N SER A 203 6.17 8.54 -16.28
CA SER A 203 5.94 8.14 -17.68
C SER A 203 5.40 6.70 -17.81
N ASN A 204 5.56 5.88 -16.77
CA ASN A 204 5.08 4.51 -16.70
C ASN A 204 3.82 4.34 -15.81
N LEU A 205 3.26 5.43 -15.29
CA LEU A 205 2.13 5.42 -14.38
C LEU A 205 0.88 6.00 -15.06
N SER A 206 -0.28 5.36 -14.89
CA SER A 206 -1.57 5.86 -15.36
C SER A 206 -1.93 7.22 -14.73
N ALA A 207 -2.33 8.19 -15.55
CA ALA A 207 -2.84 9.48 -15.10
C ALA A 207 -4.13 9.34 -14.28
N ALA A 208 -4.93 8.29 -14.50
CA ALA A 208 -6.13 8.03 -13.69
C ALA A 208 -5.77 7.61 -12.25
N GLU A 209 -4.70 6.83 -12.06
CA GLU A 209 -4.22 6.49 -10.72
C GLU A 209 -3.68 7.72 -10.00
N LEU A 210 -2.92 8.57 -10.72
CA LEU A 210 -2.47 9.86 -10.20
C LEU A 210 -3.65 10.73 -9.75
N ALA A 211 -4.66 10.90 -10.60
CA ALA A 211 -5.84 11.70 -10.29
C ALA A 211 -6.63 11.12 -9.10
N THR A 212 -6.77 9.80 -9.04
CA THR A 212 -7.43 9.11 -7.93
C THR A 212 -6.69 9.31 -6.61
N MET A 213 -5.36 9.23 -6.61
CA MET A 213 -4.55 9.57 -5.44
C MET A 213 -4.69 11.02 -5.02
N PHE A 214 -4.61 11.95 -5.96
CA PHE A 214 -4.80 13.37 -5.67
C PHE A 214 -6.16 13.60 -4.98
N HIS A 215 -7.20 12.94 -5.46
CA HIS A 215 -8.49 12.93 -4.79
C HIS A 215 -8.44 12.29 -3.41
N ILE A 216 -7.81 11.13 -3.21
CA ILE A 216 -7.73 10.48 -1.88
C ILE A 216 -7.04 11.37 -0.85
N TYR A 217 -5.89 11.96 -1.21
CA TYR A 217 -5.00 12.66 -0.26
C TYR A 217 -5.29 14.15 -0.11
N PHE A 218 -5.72 14.85 -1.16
CA PHE A 218 -5.87 16.31 -1.13
C PHE A 218 -7.33 16.78 -1.09
N LEU A 219 -8.22 16.19 -1.90
CA LEU A 219 -9.60 16.72 -2.07
C LEU A 219 -10.67 15.93 -1.31
N GLY A 220 -10.46 14.63 -1.19
CA GLY A 220 -11.40 13.62 -0.72
C GLY A 220 -11.29 13.33 0.77
N SER A 221 -10.26 13.81 1.47
CA SER A 221 -10.13 13.76 2.92
C SER A 221 -9.42 14.99 3.50
N SER A 222 -9.85 15.42 4.69
CA SER A 222 -9.17 16.42 5.53
C SER A 222 -7.95 15.89 6.26
N GLU A 223 -7.75 14.57 6.20
CA GLU A 223 -6.77 13.85 6.98
C GLU A 223 -5.59 13.38 6.12
N GLY A 224 -5.64 13.64 4.80
CA GLY A 224 -4.82 12.97 3.81
C GLY A 224 -3.34 13.32 3.79
N LEU A 225 -2.93 14.40 4.45
CA LEU A 225 -1.52 14.80 4.56
C LEU A 225 -0.91 14.45 5.91
N VAL A 226 -1.68 13.85 6.83
CA VAL A 226 -1.15 13.39 8.12
C VAL A 226 -1.08 11.87 8.08
N PHE A 227 0.13 11.35 8.22
CA PHE A 227 0.34 9.93 8.43
C PHE A 227 0.91 9.66 9.81
N ASP A 228 0.54 8.50 10.33
CA ASP A 228 1.11 7.94 11.54
C ASP A 228 2.12 6.84 11.15
N VAL A 229 3.04 6.51 12.06
CA VAL A 229 4.00 5.40 11.92
C VAL A 229 3.87 4.44 13.09
N PRO A 230 4.17 3.14 12.91
CA PRO A 230 4.20 2.21 14.03
C PRO A 230 5.26 2.59 15.06
N THR A 231 4.92 2.52 16.35
CA THR A 231 5.82 2.84 17.47
C THR A 231 6.85 1.75 17.77
N SER A 232 6.80 0.65 17.02
CA SER A 232 7.62 -0.54 17.18
C SER A 232 7.77 -1.25 15.84
N ASN A 233 8.72 -2.18 15.77
CA ASN A 233 8.88 -3.10 14.64
C ASN A 233 7.53 -3.72 14.25
N TYR A 234 7.29 -3.94 12.96
CA TYR A 234 5.94 -4.20 12.44
C TYR A 234 5.35 -5.53 12.91
N ASP A 235 6.19 -6.54 13.11
CA ASP A 235 5.79 -7.81 13.74
C ASP A 235 5.19 -7.58 15.14
N THR A 236 5.88 -6.79 15.97
CA THR A 236 5.54 -6.53 17.35
C THR A 236 4.32 -5.60 17.46
N ALA A 237 4.29 -4.56 16.62
CA ALA A 237 3.26 -3.54 16.67
C ALA A 237 1.93 -3.98 16.02
N LEU A 238 2.00 -4.73 14.92
CA LEU A 238 0.84 -4.96 14.05
C LEU A 238 0.49 -6.45 13.96
N TRP A 239 1.45 -7.30 13.59
CA TRP A 239 1.12 -8.61 13.05
C TRP A 239 1.05 -9.72 14.08
N GLU A 240 1.92 -9.76 15.07
CA GLU A 240 1.84 -10.74 16.14
C GLU A 240 0.57 -10.56 17.00
N PRO A 241 0.16 -9.32 17.38
CA PRO A 241 -1.13 -9.11 18.00
C PRO A 241 -2.30 -9.62 17.13
N LEU A 242 -2.25 -9.36 15.81
CA LEU A 242 -3.31 -9.78 14.89
C LEU A 242 -3.32 -11.29 14.67
N ARG A 243 -2.14 -11.93 14.64
CA ARG A 243 -2.00 -13.39 14.59
C ARG A 243 -2.67 -14.03 15.78
N ARG A 244 -2.41 -13.51 17.00
CA ARG A 244 -3.04 -13.99 18.23
C ARG A 244 -4.55 -13.84 18.18
N TYR A 245 -5.04 -12.64 17.81
CA TYR A 245 -6.47 -12.39 17.65
C TYR A 245 -7.12 -13.38 16.67
N LEU A 246 -6.51 -13.62 15.51
CA LEU A 246 -7.03 -14.56 14.52
C LEU A 246 -6.96 -16.02 15.01
N HIS A 247 -5.91 -16.38 15.76
CA HIS A 247 -5.80 -17.70 16.37
C HIS A 247 -6.91 -17.95 17.39
N GLU A 248 -7.27 -16.95 18.20
CA GLU A 248 -8.43 -17.00 19.11
C GLU A 248 -9.77 -17.15 18.36
N HIS A 249 -9.83 -16.72 17.09
CA HIS A 249 -10.97 -16.94 16.19
C HIS A 249 -10.87 -18.24 15.39
N GLY A 250 -9.95 -19.14 15.75
CA GLY A 250 -9.81 -20.46 15.14
C GLY A 250 -9.07 -20.49 13.81
N VAL A 251 -8.39 -19.39 13.42
CA VAL A 251 -7.57 -19.37 12.21
C VAL A 251 -6.30 -20.19 12.42
N ARG A 252 -5.99 -21.06 11.45
CA ARG A 252 -4.74 -21.81 11.38
C ARG A 252 -3.75 -21.13 10.45
N PHE A 253 -2.48 -21.05 10.84
CA PHE A 253 -1.41 -20.45 10.04
C PHE A 253 -0.37 -21.50 9.69
N HIS A 254 -0.04 -21.62 8.41
CA HIS A 254 1.08 -22.40 7.88
C HIS A 254 2.10 -21.42 7.30
N LEU A 255 3.09 -21.03 8.10
CA LEU A 255 4.18 -20.14 7.69
C LEU A 255 5.33 -20.96 7.09
N GLY A 256 6.17 -20.34 6.27
CA GLY A 256 7.27 -21.04 5.60
C GLY A 256 6.81 -22.04 4.53
N ALA A 257 5.56 -21.91 4.04
CA ALA A 257 4.95 -22.84 3.10
C ALA A 257 4.36 -22.10 1.90
N SER A 258 4.70 -22.52 0.68
CA SER A 258 4.21 -21.90 -0.55
C SER A 258 3.09 -22.72 -1.16
N VAL A 259 1.97 -22.10 -1.53
CA VAL A 259 0.99 -22.74 -2.42
C VAL A 259 1.58 -22.81 -3.84
N THR A 260 1.57 -23.99 -4.43
CA THR A 260 2.14 -24.26 -5.76
C THR A 260 1.06 -24.49 -6.82
N ARG A 261 -0.08 -25.07 -6.44
CA ARG A 261 -1.18 -25.39 -7.36
C ARG A 261 -2.53 -25.41 -6.64
N ILE A 262 -3.60 -25.05 -7.36
CA ILE A 262 -4.98 -25.14 -6.90
C ILE A 262 -5.81 -25.83 -7.98
N ASP A 263 -6.35 -27.00 -7.67
CA ASP A 263 -7.20 -27.77 -8.59
C ASP A 263 -8.67 -27.68 -8.16
N PRO A 264 -9.60 -27.28 -9.05
CA PRO A 264 -11.02 -27.48 -8.80
C PRO A 264 -11.32 -28.98 -8.66
N VAL A 265 -12.14 -29.35 -7.69
CA VAL A 265 -12.51 -30.74 -7.47
C VAL A 265 -13.62 -31.12 -8.45
N THR A 266 -13.32 -32.03 -9.38
CA THR A 266 -14.28 -32.44 -10.44
C THR A 266 -15.57 -33.03 -9.90
N THR A 267 -15.54 -33.67 -8.72
CA THR A 267 -16.70 -34.29 -8.07
C THR A 267 -17.51 -33.32 -7.21
N SER A 268 -17.02 -32.10 -6.97
CA SER A 268 -17.69 -31.09 -6.16
C SER A 268 -17.38 -29.70 -6.72
N PRO A 269 -18.30 -29.09 -7.48
CA PRO A 269 -18.08 -27.80 -8.15
C PRO A 269 -17.82 -26.63 -7.18
N ASP A 270 -18.05 -26.84 -5.88
CA ASP A 270 -17.81 -25.90 -4.78
C ASP A 270 -16.60 -26.29 -3.92
N ALA A 271 -15.62 -27.03 -4.45
CA ALA A 271 -14.44 -27.43 -3.70
C ALA A 271 -13.14 -27.30 -4.51
N PHE A 272 -12.05 -27.07 -3.77
CA PHE A 272 -10.70 -26.88 -4.27
C PHE A 272 -9.74 -27.78 -3.50
N ALA A 273 -8.76 -28.34 -4.20
CA ALA A 273 -7.58 -28.95 -3.61
C ALA A 273 -6.41 -27.96 -3.74
N VAL A 274 -5.90 -27.48 -2.60
CA VAL A 274 -4.75 -26.57 -2.53
C VAL A 274 -3.50 -27.37 -2.20
N HIS A 275 -2.49 -27.25 -3.06
CA HIS A 275 -1.23 -27.98 -2.95
C HIS A 275 -0.11 -27.04 -2.51
N THR A 276 0.73 -27.48 -1.58
CA THR A 276 1.90 -26.73 -1.11
C THR A 276 3.21 -27.28 -1.67
N ASP A 277 4.30 -26.55 -1.49
CA ASP A 277 5.67 -26.96 -1.81
C ASP A 277 6.19 -28.11 -0.92
N SER A 278 5.61 -28.30 0.27
CA SER A 278 5.87 -29.47 1.12
C SER A 278 5.17 -30.75 0.67
N GLY A 279 4.32 -30.67 -0.37
CA GLY A 279 3.51 -31.79 -0.87
C GLY A 279 2.21 -32.02 -0.10
N GLU A 280 1.88 -31.15 0.86
CA GLU A 280 0.59 -31.18 1.57
C GLU A 280 -0.55 -30.81 0.62
N ARG A 281 -1.71 -31.46 0.80
CA ARG A 281 -2.96 -31.13 0.13
C ARG A 281 -4.00 -30.72 1.16
N LEU A 282 -4.57 -29.54 0.98
CA LEU A 282 -5.68 -29.03 1.79
C LEU A 282 -6.95 -28.91 0.93
N ASP A 283 -8.03 -29.57 1.36
CA ASP A 283 -9.33 -29.42 0.71
C ASP A 283 -10.09 -28.22 1.30
N ALA A 284 -10.61 -27.34 0.43
CA ALA A 284 -11.31 -26.13 0.80
C ALA A 284 -12.60 -25.96 -0.02
N ASP A 285 -13.59 -25.25 0.53
CA ASP A 285 -14.83 -24.89 -0.18
C ASP A 285 -14.66 -23.58 -0.98
N ALA A 286 -13.68 -22.77 -0.61
CA ALA A 286 -13.32 -21.56 -1.30
C ALA A 286 -11.83 -21.24 -1.09
N VAL A 287 -11.28 -20.43 -1.99
CA VAL A 287 -9.90 -19.97 -1.92
C VAL A 287 -9.83 -18.46 -2.14
N VAL A 288 -9.09 -17.78 -1.26
CA VAL A 288 -8.69 -16.38 -1.45
C VAL A 288 -7.24 -16.36 -1.91
N LEU A 289 -7.00 -15.94 -3.15
CA LEU A 289 -5.66 -15.69 -3.67
C LEU A 289 -5.23 -14.25 -3.31
N ALA A 290 -4.43 -14.13 -2.25
CA ALA A 290 -3.89 -12.87 -1.73
C ALA A 290 -2.36 -12.76 -1.87
N ALA A 291 -1.79 -13.44 -2.88
CA ALA A 291 -0.37 -13.47 -3.18
C ALA A 291 0.10 -12.19 -3.91
N ASP A 292 1.42 -12.00 -3.97
CA ASP A 292 2.04 -11.04 -4.90
C ASP A 292 1.79 -11.45 -6.37
N ILE A 293 2.10 -10.56 -7.32
CA ILE A 293 1.83 -10.79 -8.75
C ILE A 293 2.54 -12.05 -9.24
N ALA A 294 3.82 -12.22 -8.92
CA ALA A 294 4.60 -13.37 -9.35
C ALA A 294 4.07 -14.69 -8.76
N GLY A 295 3.65 -14.69 -7.49
CA GLY A 295 2.98 -15.80 -6.82
C GLY A 295 1.67 -16.16 -7.47
N LEU A 296 0.81 -15.17 -7.71
CA LEU A 296 -0.47 -15.35 -8.39
C LEU A 296 -0.29 -15.94 -9.79
N GLN A 297 0.64 -15.38 -10.59
CA GLN A 297 0.94 -15.85 -11.93
C GLN A 297 1.44 -17.29 -11.95
N ARG A 298 2.34 -17.64 -11.03
CA ARG A 298 2.88 -19.01 -10.90
C ARG A 298 1.79 -20.00 -10.54
N ILE A 299 0.97 -19.69 -9.52
CA ILE A 299 -0.12 -20.58 -9.08
C ILE A 299 -1.12 -20.79 -10.22
N VAL A 300 -1.55 -19.72 -10.91
CA VAL A 300 -2.51 -19.84 -12.02
C VAL A 300 -1.92 -20.61 -13.20
N ALA A 301 -0.65 -20.36 -13.56
CA ALA A 301 0.04 -21.11 -14.61
C ALA A 301 0.12 -22.61 -14.29
N SER A 302 0.42 -22.97 -13.05
CA SER A 302 0.48 -24.35 -12.57
C SER A 302 -0.88 -25.01 -12.36
N SER A 303 -1.99 -24.27 -12.49
CA SER A 303 -3.37 -24.72 -12.21
C SER A 303 -4.23 -24.69 -13.47
N PRO A 304 -4.10 -25.62 -14.43
CA PRO A 304 -4.75 -25.54 -15.75
C PRO A 304 -6.28 -25.52 -15.70
N GLY A 305 -6.91 -26.12 -14.68
CA GLY A 305 -8.37 -26.10 -14.50
C GLY A 305 -8.93 -24.81 -13.89
N LEU A 306 -8.09 -23.85 -13.51
CA LEU A 306 -8.49 -22.66 -12.78
C LEU A 306 -8.79 -21.48 -13.72
N GLY A 307 -10.06 -21.09 -13.80
CA GLY A 307 -10.52 -19.92 -14.58
C GLY A 307 -10.54 -20.14 -16.09
N ASP A 308 -11.19 -19.22 -16.81
CA ASP A 308 -11.20 -19.22 -18.27
C ASP A 308 -9.92 -18.58 -18.86
N ASP A 309 -9.69 -18.80 -20.16
CA ASP A 309 -8.49 -18.29 -20.85
C ASP A 309 -8.35 -16.76 -20.76
N ARG A 310 -9.47 -16.05 -20.76
CA ARG A 310 -9.49 -14.58 -20.68
C ARG A 310 -9.01 -14.10 -19.31
N TRP A 311 -9.52 -14.68 -18.23
CA TRP A 311 -9.09 -14.36 -16.87
C TRP A 311 -7.63 -14.75 -16.64
N ARG A 312 -7.21 -15.93 -17.12
CA ARG A 312 -5.83 -16.38 -17.06
C ARG A 312 -4.89 -15.40 -17.78
N ALA A 313 -5.24 -14.98 -19.00
CA ALA A 313 -4.46 -14.00 -19.75
C ALA A 313 -4.33 -12.66 -19.01
N ARG A 314 -5.41 -12.19 -18.37
CA ARG A 314 -5.39 -10.98 -17.54
C ARG A 314 -4.47 -11.10 -16.32
N VAL A 315 -4.47 -12.24 -15.65
CA VAL A 315 -3.53 -12.52 -14.55
C VAL A 315 -2.08 -12.52 -15.05
N GLN A 316 -1.80 -13.19 -16.17
CA GLN A 316 -0.45 -13.22 -16.76
C GLN A 316 0.00 -11.85 -17.29
N GLY A 317 -0.93 -10.98 -17.67
CA GLY A 317 -0.65 -9.61 -18.10
C GLY A 317 -0.33 -8.62 -16.96
N LEU A 318 -0.48 -9.03 -15.70
CA LEU A 318 -0.11 -8.18 -14.56
C LEU A 318 1.41 -7.91 -14.55
N ARG A 319 1.79 -6.67 -14.26
CA ARG A 319 3.18 -6.21 -14.25
C ARG A 319 3.58 -5.69 -12.88
N THR A 320 4.83 -5.85 -12.53
CA THR A 320 5.43 -5.25 -11.34
C THR A 320 6.14 -3.94 -11.68
N ALA A 321 6.22 -3.06 -10.69
CA ALA A 321 6.99 -1.82 -10.77
C ALA A 321 8.50 -2.14 -10.77
N PRO A 322 9.36 -1.23 -11.24
CA PRO A 322 10.80 -1.43 -11.16
C PRO A 322 11.29 -1.71 -9.73
N PRO A 323 12.47 -2.34 -9.58
CA PRO A 323 13.00 -2.68 -8.28
C PRO A 323 13.20 -1.47 -7.36
N PHE A 324 13.18 -1.73 -6.06
CA PHE A 324 13.57 -0.78 -5.03
C PHE A 324 14.54 -1.40 -4.03
N ALA A 325 15.32 -0.56 -3.37
CA ALA A 325 16.24 -0.94 -2.31
C ALA A 325 15.91 -0.23 -1.00
N VAL A 326 16.09 -0.97 0.10
CA VAL A 326 16.07 -0.47 1.47
C VAL A 326 17.41 -0.83 2.10
N HIS A 327 18.17 0.16 2.54
CA HIS A 327 19.46 -0.02 3.20
C HIS A 327 19.34 0.48 4.63
N ARG A 328 19.31 -0.46 5.59
CA ARG A 328 19.27 -0.18 7.02
C ARG A 328 20.67 -0.29 7.60
N LEU A 329 21.06 0.72 8.36
CA LEU A 329 22.39 0.93 8.93
C LEU A 329 22.25 1.13 10.44
N TRP A 330 22.99 0.37 11.22
CA TRP A 330 23.15 0.56 12.66
C TRP A 330 24.54 1.15 12.90
N LEU A 331 24.60 2.46 13.08
CA LEU A 331 25.83 3.23 13.16
C LEU A 331 26.36 3.27 14.59
N ASP A 332 27.68 3.19 14.74
CA ASP A 332 28.39 3.28 16.03
C ASP A 332 28.36 4.68 16.67
N ARG A 333 27.87 5.68 15.92
CA ARG A 333 27.76 7.08 16.34
C ARG A 333 26.34 7.58 16.12
N PRO A 334 25.87 8.51 16.97
CA PRO A 334 24.53 9.05 16.86
C PRO A 334 24.43 10.05 15.72
N VAL A 335 23.28 10.04 15.03
CA VAL A 335 22.85 11.11 14.13
C VAL A 335 22.42 12.32 14.96
N THR A 336 22.71 13.53 14.45
CA THR A 336 22.45 14.79 15.17
C THR A 336 20.97 14.90 15.60
N ALA A 337 20.74 15.46 16.80
CA ALA A 337 19.42 15.53 17.42
C ALA A 337 18.39 16.36 16.65
N ASP A 338 18.82 17.26 15.77
CA ASP A 338 17.96 18.13 14.94
C ASP A 338 17.51 17.46 13.64
N ARG A 339 18.03 16.27 13.30
CA ARG A 339 17.59 15.52 12.11
C ARG A 339 16.16 15.00 12.32
N PRO A 340 15.26 15.18 11.34
CA PRO A 340 13.89 14.72 11.45
C PRO A 340 13.82 13.19 11.47
N ALA A 341 12.72 12.67 12.00
CA ALA A 341 12.41 11.23 11.99
C ALA A 341 12.35 10.65 10.57
N PHE A 342 11.85 11.43 9.61
CA PHE A 342 11.76 11.07 8.20
C PHE A 342 12.05 12.30 7.34
N MET A 343 12.81 12.12 6.27
CA MET A 343 13.12 13.16 5.29
C MET A 343 13.06 12.58 3.88
N GLY A 344 12.33 13.23 2.98
CA GLY A 344 12.42 12.90 1.55
C GLY A 344 13.50 13.73 0.86
N THR A 345 14.24 13.12 -0.05
CA THR A 345 15.48 13.68 -0.63
C THR A 345 15.33 13.88 -2.14
N ALA A 346 14.49 14.84 -2.53
CA ALA A 346 14.17 15.07 -3.93
C ALA A 346 15.36 15.50 -4.77
N GLY A 347 15.53 14.95 -5.97
CA GLY A 347 16.68 15.24 -6.83
C GLY A 347 18.02 14.70 -6.31
N HIS A 348 18.05 13.93 -5.21
CA HIS A 348 19.28 13.32 -4.66
C HIS A 348 19.43 11.84 -5.05
N LYS A 349 19.19 11.50 -6.32
CA LYS A 349 19.29 10.11 -6.81
C LYS A 349 20.65 9.47 -6.42
N PRO A 350 20.67 8.17 -6.05
CA PRO A 350 19.52 7.26 -6.00
C PRO A 350 18.73 7.32 -4.68
N LEU A 351 19.02 8.23 -3.76
CA LEU A 351 18.38 8.30 -2.45
C LEU A 351 17.04 9.06 -2.52
N ASP A 352 15.95 8.40 -2.13
CA ASP A 352 14.60 8.97 -2.13
C ASP A 352 14.13 9.41 -0.75
N ASN A 353 14.56 8.72 0.32
CA ASN A 353 14.33 9.14 1.69
C ASN A 353 15.33 8.57 2.69
N ILE A 354 15.41 9.28 3.83
CA ILE A 354 16.18 8.92 5.02
C ILE A 354 15.20 8.85 6.19
N SER A 355 15.21 7.74 6.92
CA SER A 355 14.50 7.58 8.18
C SER A 355 15.49 7.40 9.33
N VAL A 356 15.27 8.12 10.43
CA VAL A 356 16.02 7.97 11.68
C VAL A 356 15.13 7.19 12.66
N LEU A 357 15.31 5.88 12.69
CA LEU A 357 14.32 4.93 13.21
C LEU A 357 14.11 5.10 14.72
N GLU A 358 15.17 5.39 15.48
CA GLU A 358 15.09 5.59 16.93
C GLU A 358 14.18 6.76 17.34
N ARG A 359 13.77 7.62 16.41
CA ARG A 359 12.85 8.74 16.69
C ARG A 359 11.40 8.28 16.85
N TYR A 360 11.04 7.09 16.39
CA TYR A 360 9.67 6.59 16.47
C TYR A 360 9.55 5.09 16.76
N GLU A 361 10.58 4.29 16.49
CA GLU A 361 10.56 2.84 16.71
C GLU A 361 11.26 2.47 18.02
N ARG A 362 10.52 1.85 18.96
CA ARG A 362 11.04 1.49 20.29
C ARG A 362 12.27 0.59 20.25
N GLN A 363 12.32 -0.39 19.35
CA GLN A 363 13.45 -1.31 19.23
C GLN A 363 14.73 -0.58 18.80
N SER A 364 14.66 0.21 17.73
CA SER A 364 15.76 1.09 17.30
C SER A 364 16.17 2.07 18.40
N ALA A 365 15.21 2.65 19.14
CA ALA A 365 15.49 3.55 20.25
C ALA A 365 16.18 2.86 21.44
N GLN A 366 15.84 1.60 21.71
CA GLN A 366 16.51 0.79 22.72
C GLN A 366 17.95 0.48 22.28
N TRP A 367 18.13 0.01 21.03
CA TRP A 367 19.44 -0.27 20.47
C TRP A 367 20.35 0.96 20.51
N ALA A 368 19.85 2.14 20.13
CA ALA A 368 20.60 3.39 20.17
C ALA A 368 21.04 3.77 21.59
N ARG A 369 20.19 3.56 22.61
CA ARG A 369 20.54 3.80 24.02
C ARG A 369 21.63 2.85 24.51
N ASP A 370 21.57 1.59 24.11
CA ASP A 370 22.48 0.55 24.60
C ASP A 370 23.87 0.64 23.93
N ASN A 371 23.92 1.08 22.67
CA ASN A 371 25.15 1.11 21.88
C ASN A 371 25.74 2.52 21.70
N GLY A 372 25.02 3.57 22.10
CA GLY A 372 25.43 4.96 21.89
C GLY A 372 25.41 5.42 20.43
N GLY A 373 24.71 4.68 19.56
CA GLY A 373 24.66 4.85 18.11
C GLY A 373 23.30 5.34 17.56
N SER A 374 23.09 5.17 16.25
CA SER A 374 21.82 5.47 15.57
C SER A 374 21.43 4.39 14.57
N ALA A 375 20.12 4.18 14.39
CA ALA A 375 19.59 3.27 13.37
C ALA A 375 18.96 4.09 12.23
N VAL A 376 19.60 4.07 11.07
CA VAL A 376 19.21 4.85 9.90
C VAL A 376 18.73 3.92 8.79
N GLU A 377 17.67 4.31 8.08
CA GLU A 377 17.17 3.58 6.92
C GLU A 377 17.12 4.49 5.69
N LEU A 378 17.67 3.99 4.60
CA LEU A 378 17.72 4.66 3.30
C LEU A 378 16.84 3.92 2.31
N HIS A 379 16.09 4.65 1.51
CA HIS A 379 15.30 4.09 0.43
C HIS A 379 15.75 4.62 -0.92
N ALA A 380 15.76 3.72 -1.89
CA ALA A 380 15.97 4.04 -3.30
C ALA A 380 14.91 3.33 -4.13
N TYR A 381 14.11 4.08 -4.88
CA TYR A 381 12.98 3.57 -5.65
C TYR A 381 13.25 3.65 -7.15
N ALA A 382 12.46 2.91 -7.92
CA ALA A 382 12.53 2.90 -9.39
C ALA A 382 13.96 2.69 -9.93
N LEU A 383 14.64 1.67 -9.41
CA LEU A 383 16.05 1.39 -9.71
C LEU A 383 16.21 0.76 -11.10
N ASP A 384 17.17 1.27 -11.86
CA ASP A 384 17.60 0.68 -13.14
C ASP A 384 18.46 -0.57 -12.93
N THR A 385 19.27 -0.59 -11.86
CA THR A 385 20.14 -1.71 -11.47
C THR A 385 20.15 -1.91 -9.95
N ALA A 386 20.48 -3.12 -9.50
CA ALA A 386 20.52 -3.48 -8.07
C ALA A 386 21.71 -2.88 -7.29
N GLU A 387 22.61 -2.14 -7.95
CA GLU A 387 23.88 -1.64 -7.38
C GLU A 387 23.78 -0.23 -6.74
N SER A 388 22.58 0.23 -6.38
CA SER A 388 22.38 1.60 -5.89
C SER A 388 22.85 1.87 -4.46
N GLY A 389 23.21 0.83 -3.68
CA GLY A 389 23.62 0.94 -2.27
C GLY A 389 24.75 1.95 -2.01
N PRO A 390 25.93 1.83 -2.66
CA PRO A 390 27.02 2.78 -2.50
C PRO A 390 26.64 4.23 -2.86
N GLY A 391 25.77 4.40 -3.88
CA GLY A 391 25.26 5.70 -4.29
C GLY A 391 24.35 6.33 -3.24
N ALA A 392 23.47 5.55 -2.62
CA ALA A 392 22.58 6.01 -1.55
C ALA A 392 23.37 6.39 -0.30
N LEU A 393 24.38 5.60 0.07
CA LEU A 393 25.27 5.91 1.20
C LEU A 393 26.07 7.21 0.98
N ALA A 394 26.59 7.42 -0.24
CA ALA A 394 27.25 8.68 -0.58
C ALA A 394 26.31 9.90 -0.48
N GLN A 395 25.02 9.75 -0.82
CA GLN A 395 24.02 10.79 -0.62
C GLN A 395 23.71 11.03 0.87
N LEU A 396 23.63 9.97 1.67
CA LEU A 396 23.47 10.08 3.13
C LEU A 396 24.60 10.95 3.71
N HIS A 397 25.86 10.66 3.38
CA HIS A 397 27.00 11.44 3.86
C HIS A 397 26.98 12.90 3.41
N ARG A 398 26.47 13.20 2.20
CA ARG A 398 26.33 14.59 1.75
C ARG A 398 25.27 15.36 2.55
N LEU A 399 24.14 14.72 2.82
CA LEU A 399 23.01 15.38 3.49
C LEU A 399 23.22 15.43 5.01
N TYR A 400 23.78 14.36 5.58
CA TYR A 400 24.05 14.15 7.01
C TYR A 400 25.56 13.90 7.18
N PRO A 401 26.41 14.95 7.09
CA PRO A 401 27.88 14.81 7.10
C PRO A 401 28.45 14.11 8.33
N GLU A 402 27.76 14.18 9.46
CA GLU A 402 28.12 13.46 10.69
C GLU A 402 28.21 11.93 10.49
N THR A 403 27.47 11.38 9.52
CA THR A 403 27.47 9.95 9.22
C THR A 403 28.73 9.50 8.47
N ALA A 404 29.49 10.42 7.86
CA ALA A 404 30.68 10.07 7.07
C ALA A 404 31.84 9.53 7.92
N THR A 405 31.82 9.84 9.22
CA THR A 405 32.79 9.33 10.21
C THR A 405 32.21 8.23 11.09
N ALA A 406 30.98 7.77 10.82
CA ALA A 406 30.34 6.69 11.57
C ALA A 406 30.58 5.35 10.86
N GLU A 407 30.84 4.31 11.64
CA GLU A 407 31.02 2.96 11.12
C GLU A 407 29.74 2.15 11.36
N PRO A 408 29.25 1.37 10.38
CA PRO A 408 28.12 0.48 10.60
C PRO A 408 28.56 -0.70 11.48
N VAL A 409 27.97 -0.80 12.68
CA VAL A 409 28.03 -2.00 13.54
C VAL A 409 27.36 -3.18 12.83
N PHE A 410 26.25 -2.90 12.15
CA PHE A 410 25.54 -3.85 11.30
C PHE A 410 24.86 -3.09 10.16
N GLU A 411 24.74 -3.73 9.00
CA GLU A 411 23.99 -3.19 7.89
C GLU A 411 23.25 -4.27 7.11
N ARG A 412 22.12 -3.87 6.51
CA ARG A 412 21.28 -4.76 5.72
C ARG A 412 20.74 -4.04 4.50
N VAL A 413 21.01 -4.58 3.32
CA VAL A 413 20.43 -4.12 2.06
C VAL A 413 19.38 -5.14 1.59
N LEU A 414 18.16 -4.66 1.34
CA LEU A 414 17.07 -5.44 0.76
C LEU A 414 16.72 -4.87 -0.60
N VAL A 415 16.73 -5.71 -1.64
CA VAL A 415 16.26 -5.34 -2.98
C VAL A 415 15.04 -6.19 -3.35
N ARG A 416 13.98 -5.53 -3.84
CA ARG A 416 12.68 -6.14 -4.13
C ARG A 416 12.01 -5.52 -5.36
N ASP A 417 11.19 -6.29 -6.07
CA ASP A 417 10.54 -5.94 -7.33
C ASP A 417 9.09 -6.49 -7.43
N ASP A 418 8.39 -6.53 -6.30
CA ASP A 418 7.09 -7.19 -6.14
C ASP A 418 5.90 -6.24 -5.90
N CYS A 419 6.12 -4.93 -6.10
CA CYS A 419 5.06 -3.93 -6.06
C CYS A 419 4.28 -3.95 -7.40
N PRO A 420 2.94 -3.80 -7.39
CA PRO A 420 2.17 -3.74 -8.63
C PRO A 420 2.47 -2.46 -9.42
N LEU A 421 2.63 -2.59 -10.74
CA LEU A 421 2.68 -1.45 -11.66
C LEU A 421 1.28 -1.13 -12.18
N PHE A 422 0.90 0.14 -12.09
CA PHE A 422 -0.36 0.63 -12.67
C PHE A 422 -0.08 1.42 -13.95
N ALA A 423 0.31 0.69 -14.99
CA ALA A 423 0.67 1.27 -16.29
C ALA A 423 -0.55 1.91 -16.99
N PRO A 424 -0.30 2.86 -17.91
CA PRO A 424 -1.37 3.40 -18.75
C PRO A 424 -2.14 2.29 -19.49
N GLY A 425 -3.46 2.36 -19.44
CA GLY A 425 -4.41 1.42 -20.05
C GLY A 425 -4.62 0.12 -19.26
N SER A 426 -3.94 -0.07 -18.12
CA SER A 426 -3.98 -1.33 -17.38
C SER A 426 -5.25 -1.54 -16.55
N HIS A 427 -6.05 -0.51 -16.25
CA HIS A 427 -7.18 -0.62 -15.34
C HIS A 427 -8.27 -1.59 -15.83
N ALA A 428 -8.61 -1.55 -17.12
CA ALA A 428 -9.68 -2.36 -17.69
C ALA A 428 -9.37 -3.87 -17.67
N ASP A 429 -8.08 -4.22 -17.77
CA ASP A 429 -7.62 -5.61 -17.84
C ASP A 429 -7.08 -6.17 -16.53
N ARG A 430 -6.89 -5.33 -15.50
CA ARG A 430 -6.62 -5.82 -14.14
C ARG A 430 -7.79 -6.70 -13.65
N PRO A 431 -7.53 -7.94 -13.19
CA PRO A 431 -8.53 -8.77 -12.56
C PRO A 431 -9.16 -8.07 -11.33
N GLY A 432 -10.47 -8.21 -11.18
CA GLY A 432 -11.19 -7.78 -9.97
C GLY A 432 -11.17 -8.86 -8.88
N VAL A 433 -11.77 -8.53 -7.74
CA VAL A 433 -11.94 -9.46 -6.60
C VAL A 433 -12.70 -10.74 -7.00
N VAL A 434 -13.66 -10.64 -7.92
CA VAL A 434 -14.45 -11.77 -8.43
C VAL A 434 -13.79 -12.35 -9.69
N THR A 435 -13.54 -13.67 -9.72
CA THR A 435 -12.72 -14.34 -10.76
C THR A 435 -13.48 -15.08 -11.84
N GLY A 436 -14.82 -15.09 -11.79
CA GLY A 436 -15.64 -15.95 -12.66
C GLY A 436 -15.66 -17.43 -12.24
N VAL A 437 -14.71 -17.88 -11.41
CA VAL A 437 -14.75 -19.20 -10.78
C VAL A 437 -15.49 -19.11 -9.44
N PRO A 438 -16.63 -19.81 -9.28
CA PRO A 438 -17.37 -19.82 -8.03
C PRO A 438 -16.51 -20.28 -6.86
N GLY A 439 -16.40 -19.48 -5.80
CA GLY A 439 -15.59 -19.81 -4.60
C GLY A 439 -14.11 -19.42 -4.70
N LEU A 440 -13.64 -18.91 -5.83
CA LEU A 440 -12.30 -18.34 -5.97
C LEU A 440 -12.38 -16.81 -6.05
N VAL A 441 -11.67 -16.13 -5.15
CA VAL A 441 -11.60 -14.66 -5.12
C VAL A 441 -10.16 -14.17 -5.04
N LEU A 442 -9.91 -12.99 -5.59
CA LEU A 442 -8.61 -12.32 -5.50
C LEU A 442 -8.64 -11.23 -4.43
N ALA A 443 -7.51 -11.05 -3.75
CA ALA A 443 -7.29 -9.92 -2.86
C ALA A 443 -5.84 -9.42 -3.02
N GLY A 444 -5.60 -8.15 -2.73
CA GLY A 444 -4.31 -7.50 -2.95
C GLY A 444 -4.47 -6.07 -3.45
N ASP A 445 -3.39 -5.30 -3.41
CA ASP A 445 -3.34 -3.94 -3.94
C ASP A 445 -3.15 -3.88 -5.46
N GLY A 446 -2.64 -4.95 -6.07
CA GLY A 446 -2.62 -5.12 -7.53
C GLY A 446 -4.00 -5.44 -8.15
N ILE A 447 -4.97 -5.81 -7.32
CA ILE A 447 -6.32 -6.22 -7.75
C ILE A 447 -7.19 -4.99 -7.98
N ARG A 448 -7.98 -5.01 -9.07
CA ARG A 448 -8.90 -3.92 -9.40
C ARG A 448 -9.97 -3.77 -8.32
N LEU A 449 -10.19 -2.52 -7.92
CA LEU A 449 -11.23 -2.12 -6.99
C LEU A 449 -11.85 -0.81 -7.47
N ASP A 450 -13.16 -0.81 -7.65
CA ASP A 450 -13.91 0.37 -8.14
C ASP A 450 -14.32 1.30 -6.97
N LEU A 451 -13.45 1.40 -5.96
CA LEU A 451 -13.54 2.31 -4.82
C LEU A 451 -12.25 3.13 -4.72
N PRO A 452 -12.32 4.38 -4.23
CA PRO A 452 -11.14 5.22 -4.06
C PRO A 452 -10.30 4.75 -2.87
N ALA A 453 -9.47 3.74 -3.13
CA ALA A 453 -8.49 3.18 -2.21
C ALA A 453 -7.18 2.89 -2.98
N ALA A 454 -6.05 3.13 -2.33
CA ALA A 454 -4.72 2.93 -2.89
C ALA A 454 -3.81 2.23 -1.87
N LEU A 455 -2.70 1.65 -2.37
CA LEU A 455 -1.63 1.08 -1.56
C LEU A 455 -2.16 0.08 -0.50
N MET A 456 -1.70 0.20 0.75
CA MET A 456 -2.10 -0.66 1.87
C MET A 456 -3.62 -0.64 2.13
N GLU A 457 -4.30 0.50 1.93
CA GLU A 457 -5.75 0.57 2.07
C GLU A 457 -6.46 -0.21 0.98
N ARG A 458 -5.94 -0.21 -0.26
CA ARG A 458 -6.48 -1.05 -1.33
C ARG A 458 -6.33 -2.53 -0.99
N ALA A 459 -5.16 -2.95 -0.48
CA ALA A 459 -4.95 -4.32 -0.01
C ALA A 459 -5.99 -4.72 1.06
N ALA A 460 -6.17 -3.90 2.09
CA ALA A 460 -7.16 -4.19 3.13
C ALA A 460 -8.58 -4.24 2.55
N THR A 461 -8.95 -3.27 1.72
CA THR A 461 -10.29 -3.13 1.15
C THR A 461 -10.63 -4.31 0.22
N THR A 462 -9.70 -4.76 -0.61
CA THR A 462 -9.91 -5.94 -1.46
C THR A 462 -9.98 -7.22 -0.63
N GLY A 463 -9.24 -7.32 0.47
CA GLY A 463 -9.37 -8.42 1.44
C GLY A 463 -10.76 -8.50 2.08
N TRP A 464 -11.28 -7.39 2.60
CA TRP A 464 -12.64 -7.32 3.13
C TRP A 464 -13.71 -7.57 2.05
N ALA A 465 -13.50 -7.07 0.83
CA ALA A 465 -14.38 -7.34 -0.30
C ALA A 465 -14.39 -8.84 -0.67
N ALA A 466 -13.24 -9.49 -0.69
CA ALA A 466 -13.10 -10.93 -0.94
C ALA A 466 -13.85 -11.74 0.12
N ALA A 467 -13.68 -11.41 1.41
CA ALA A 467 -14.47 -12.01 2.48
C ALA A 467 -15.97 -11.83 2.27
N ASN A 468 -16.42 -10.62 1.92
CA ASN A 468 -17.83 -10.33 1.68
C ASN A 468 -18.41 -11.10 0.49
N VAL A 469 -17.65 -11.30 -0.59
CA VAL A 469 -18.09 -12.13 -1.72
C VAL A 469 -18.37 -13.56 -1.28
N LEU A 470 -17.47 -14.15 -0.49
CA LEU A 470 -17.61 -15.51 0.01
C LEU A 470 -18.73 -15.63 1.07
N LEU A 471 -18.81 -14.70 2.03
CA LEU A 471 -19.87 -14.67 3.04
C LEU A 471 -21.25 -14.53 2.39
N ASN A 472 -21.40 -13.64 1.41
CA ASN A 472 -22.66 -13.47 0.67
C ASN A 472 -23.07 -14.75 -0.06
N ARG A 473 -22.11 -15.50 -0.62
CA ARG A 473 -22.37 -16.80 -1.27
C ARG A 473 -23.04 -17.79 -0.32
N TRP A 474 -22.63 -17.80 0.94
CA TRP A 474 -23.20 -18.68 1.96
C TRP A 474 -24.40 -18.07 2.72
N GLY A 475 -24.87 -16.88 2.31
CA GLY A 475 -25.96 -16.19 3.00
C GLY A 475 -25.59 -15.74 4.41
N VAL A 476 -24.31 -15.48 4.67
CA VAL A 476 -23.79 -14.96 5.94
C VAL A 476 -23.57 -13.46 5.83
N ALA A 477 -23.91 -12.73 6.88
CA ALA A 477 -23.76 -11.28 6.93
C ALA A 477 -22.28 -10.88 6.83
N GLY A 478 -21.99 -9.91 5.97
CA GLY A 478 -20.65 -9.40 5.74
C GLY A 478 -20.27 -8.18 6.58
N HIS A 479 -19.16 -7.56 6.23
CA HIS A 479 -18.60 -6.37 6.86
C HIS A 479 -18.76 -5.12 6.00
N ALA A 480 -19.11 -3.99 6.62
CA ALA A 480 -19.27 -2.75 5.89
C ALA A 480 -17.88 -2.21 5.49
N LEU A 481 -17.77 -1.72 4.26
CA LEU A 481 -16.55 -1.05 3.79
C LEU A 481 -16.67 0.46 3.96
N ARG A 482 -15.55 1.13 4.18
CA ARG A 482 -15.48 2.59 4.24
C ARG A 482 -14.53 3.13 3.18
N SER A 483 -14.85 4.27 2.58
CA SER A 483 -13.93 4.93 1.65
C SER A 483 -14.04 6.45 1.77
N VAL A 484 -13.09 7.18 1.18
CA VAL A 484 -13.35 8.58 0.84
C VAL A 484 -14.53 8.66 -0.16
N PRO A 485 -15.19 9.82 -0.32
CA PRO A 485 -16.27 9.95 -1.30
C PRO A 485 -15.84 9.49 -2.69
N THR A 486 -16.69 8.75 -3.39
CA THR A 486 -16.39 8.20 -4.72
C THR A 486 -16.40 9.25 -5.82
N ALA A 487 -16.75 10.50 -5.50
CA ALA A 487 -16.70 11.64 -6.41
C ALA A 487 -16.22 12.90 -5.68
N GLY A 488 -15.61 13.83 -6.42
CA GLY A 488 -15.10 15.11 -5.91
C GLY A 488 -16.13 15.86 -5.09
N ARG A 489 -15.76 16.47 -3.96
CA ARG A 489 -16.72 16.96 -2.95
C ARG A 489 -17.49 18.24 -3.36
N PHE A 490 -16.93 19.06 -4.23
CA PHE A 490 -17.44 20.40 -4.51
C PHE A 490 -18.37 20.40 -5.72
N ALA A 491 -19.67 20.49 -5.47
CA ALA A 491 -20.69 20.54 -6.54
C ALA A 491 -20.43 21.65 -7.60
N PRO A 492 -19.97 22.86 -7.23
CA PRO A 492 -19.62 23.89 -8.23
C PRO A 492 -18.41 23.51 -9.10
N LEU A 493 -17.37 22.90 -8.52
CA LEU A 493 -16.20 22.44 -9.29
C LEU A 493 -16.55 21.27 -10.21
N ARG A 494 -17.40 20.35 -9.75
CA ARG A 494 -17.96 19.28 -10.61
C ARG A 494 -18.80 19.85 -11.75
N TRP A 495 -19.64 20.86 -11.48
CA TRP A 495 -20.46 21.52 -12.49
C TRP A 495 -19.63 22.31 -13.50
N LEU A 496 -18.58 23.01 -13.07
CA LEU A 496 -17.65 23.72 -13.97
C LEU A 496 -16.89 22.72 -14.87
N ALA A 497 -16.34 21.65 -14.29
CA ALA A 497 -15.64 20.61 -15.05
C ALA A 497 -16.55 19.94 -16.09
N THR A 498 -17.76 19.53 -15.71
CA THR A 498 -18.73 18.92 -16.64
C THR A 498 -19.24 19.92 -17.71
N ARG A 499 -19.21 21.23 -17.43
CA ARG A 499 -19.62 22.27 -18.39
C ARG A 499 -18.54 22.53 -19.44
N GLU A 500 -17.26 22.42 -19.08
CA GLU A 500 -16.16 22.48 -20.05
C GLU A 500 -16.09 21.22 -20.93
N GLU A 501 -16.40 20.04 -20.38
CA GLU A 501 -16.52 18.78 -21.14
C GLU A 501 -17.59 18.89 -22.24
N ARG A 502 -18.76 19.43 -21.93
CA ARG A 502 -19.86 19.65 -22.89
C ARG A 502 -19.58 20.71 -23.96
N ARG A 503 -18.53 21.51 -23.81
CA ARG A 503 -18.09 22.50 -24.81
C ARG A 503 -16.94 21.99 -25.69
N ALA A 504 -16.31 20.88 -25.28
CA ALA A 504 -15.19 20.25 -25.99
C ALA A 504 -15.61 19.00 -26.79
N SER A 505 -16.85 18.54 -26.60
CA SER A 505 -17.57 17.56 -27.42
C SER A 505 -18.51 18.30 -28.36
#